data_AF-A0A9W3AAK3-F1
#
_entry.id   AF-A0A9W3AAK3-F1
#
_cell.length_a   1.000
_cell.length_b   1.000
_cell.length_c   1.000
_cell.angle_alpha   90.00
_cell.angle_beta   90.00
_cell.angle_gamma   90.00
#
_symmetry.space_group_name_H-M   'P 1'
#
loop_
_entity.id
_entity.type
_entity.pdbx_description
1 polymer ?
#
loop_
_entity_poly.entity_id
_entity_poly.type
_entity_poly.pdbx_seq_one_letter_code
_entity_poly.pdbx_strand_id
1 'polypeptide(L)'
;MNVLFKCFILSIVCYVYTACPLNYFGPSCRYKCNCLKGCDKFGACLNNSDCIPGWFGYLCQLQDLMLVEPRPTVTPVVKKDLTELVDGKRITCTWYSVVAFQVNFLVPTDITVIRVYVRKDERSDTMGGSVNVSNDNFQTSLCINGSRSVEVDNGTIDVYCTSSAPVKQLRVRTFGVTGECHISISKDCIISLSRLPCDADYCKRCFNFKCDRSTGQCYVACLGYSNFPYCDQPCRTGQFGLNCIFRCSQNCYGGICDPASGLCLNGCNGFSNPPMCNIRNLHRKPWT
;
A
#
# COMPACT_ATOMS: atom_id res chain seq x y z
N MET A 1 25.79 16.64 -38.89
CA MET A 1 24.68 15.71 -38.59
C MET A 1 25.07 14.71 -37.49
N ASN A 2 24.80 14.92 -36.20
CA ASN A 2 24.66 16.17 -35.46
C ASN A 2 25.07 15.89 -34.00
N VAL A 3 26.13 16.53 -33.50
CA VAL A 3 26.58 16.41 -32.09
C VAL A 3 25.44 16.83 -31.14
N LEU A 4 24.71 17.87 -31.53
CA LEU A 4 23.46 18.33 -30.89
C LEU A 4 22.43 17.21 -30.68
N PHE A 5 22.30 16.24 -31.59
CA PHE A 5 21.31 15.15 -31.49
C PHE A 5 21.74 14.09 -30.45
N LYS A 6 23.05 13.84 -30.32
CA LYS A 6 23.58 13.01 -29.22
C LYS A 6 23.40 13.71 -27.87
N CYS A 7 23.68 15.01 -27.78
CA CYS A 7 23.44 15.80 -26.57
C CYS A 7 21.96 15.82 -26.15
N PHE A 8 21.03 15.95 -27.09
CA PHE A 8 19.59 15.92 -26.79
C PHE A 8 19.10 14.56 -26.26
N ILE A 9 19.60 13.44 -26.84
CA ILE A 9 19.31 12.10 -26.32
C ILE A 9 19.91 11.92 -24.92
N LEU A 10 21.15 12.35 -24.68
CA LEU A 10 21.77 12.31 -23.35
C LEU A 10 21.01 13.17 -22.31
N SER A 11 20.51 14.36 -22.68
CA SER A 11 19.73 15.19 -21.76
C SER A 11 18.36 14.59 -21.43
N ILE A 12 17.66 14.00 -22.40
CA ILE A 12 16.35 13.35 -22.17
C ILE A 12 16.50 12.07 -21.35
N VAL A 13 17.54 11.25 -21.60
CA VAL A 13 17.82 10.05 -20.80
C VAL A 13 18.22 10.43 -19.36
N CYS A 14 18.92 11.55 -19.17
CA CYS A 14 19.22 12.07 -17.84
C CYS A 14 17.95 12.56 -17.11
N TYR A 15 17.07 13.28 -17.79
CA TYR A 15 15.84 13.86 -17.21
C TYR A 15 14.79 12.81 -16.77
N VAL A 16 14.80 11.61 -17.38
CA VAL A 16 13.88 10.51 -17.06
C VAL A 16 14.45 9.55 -16.00
N TYR A 17 15.77 9.61 -15.72
CA TYR A 17 16.48 8.69 -14.83
C TYR A 17 17.39 9.39 -13.80
N THR A 18 17.07 10.60 -13.35
CA THR A 18 17.65 11.10 -12.09
C THR A 18 17.19 10.22 -10.95
N ALA A 19 18.05 9.30 -10.49
CA ALA A 19 17.82 8.56 -9.26
C ALA A 19 17.59 9.58 -8.13
N CYS A 20 16.56 9.34 -7.31
CA CYS A 20 16.20 10.30 -6.27
C CYS A 20 17.32 10.48 -5.24
N PRO A 21 17.42 11.66 -4.61
CA PRO A 21 18.31 11.85 -3.46
C PRO A 21 18.05 10.79 -2.39
N LEU A 22 19.09 10.38 -1.66
CA LEU A 22 18.97 9.36 -0.63
C LEU A 22 17.86 9.74 0.38
N ASN A 23 16.98 8.78 0.68
CA ASN A 23 15.73 8.92 1.46
C ASN A 23 14.53 9.57 0.74
N TYR A 24 14.63 9.89 -0.55
CA TYR A 24 13.51 10.43 -1.33
C TYR A 24 13.09 9.48 -2.45
N PHE A 25 11.81 9.50 -2.79
CA PHE A 25 11.24 8.58 -3.76
C PHE A 25 9.97 9.13 -4.45
N GLY A 26 9.48 8.38 -5.45
CA GLY A 26 8.29 8.71 -6.21
C GLY A 26 8.45 9.84 -7.23
N PRO A 27 7.34 10.33 -7.82
CA PRO A 27 7.38 11.30 -8.91
C PRO A 27 8.05 12.60 -8.48
N SER A 28 9.08 13.03 -9.22
CA SER A 28 9.92 14.19 -8.87
C SER A 28 10.54 14.14 -7.46
N CYS A 29 10.73 12.93 -6.91
CA CYS A 29 11.36 12.70 -5.60
C CYS A 29 10.68 13.45 -4.44
N ARG A 30 9.38 13.69 -4.55
CA ARG A 30 8.61 14.54 -3.64
C ARG A 30 8.23 13.87 -2.31
N TYR A 31 8.39 12.56 -2.18
CA TYR A 31 8.11 11.81 -0.95
C TYR A 31 9.41 11.47 -0.25
N LYS A 32 9.40 11.54 1.07
CA LYS A 32 10.50 11.11 1.94
C LYS A 32 10.13 9.78 2.59
N CYS A 33 11.07 8.84 2.62
CA CYS A 33 11.00 7.64 3.46
C CYS A 33 11.86 7.85 4.71
N ASN A 34 11.56 7.11 5.78
CA ASN A 34 12.28 7.22 7.05
C ASN A 34 13.01 5.91 7.37
N CYS A 35 13.68 5.35 6.36
CA CYS A 35 14.55 4.18 6.45
C CYS A 35 15.96 4.55 6.96
N LEU A 36 16.60 3.70 7.76
CA LEU A 36 17.97 3.93 8.26
C LEU A 36 19.04 4.04 7.17
N LYS A 37 18.88 3.33 6.03
CA LYS A 37 19.84 3.32 4.91
C LYS A 37 19.29 3.97 3.63
N GLY A 38 18.22 4.77 3.74
CA GLY A 38 17.47 5.26 2.59
C GLY A 38 16.58 4.21 1.94
N CYS A 39 15.86 4.62 0.89
CA CYS A 39 14.93 3.80 0.13
C CYS A 39 15.25 3.83 -1.37
N ASP A 40 14.69 2.87 -2.09
CA ASP A 40 14.62 2.88 -3.53
C ASP A 40 13.59 3.90 -4.06
N LYS A 41 13.42 3.94 -5.39
CA LYS A 41 12.47 4.84 -6.07
C LYS A 41 11.00 4.61 -5.70
N PHE A 42 10.66 3.49 -5.06
CA PHE A 42 9.31 3.11 -4.62
C PHE A 42 9.08 3.35 -3.12
N GLY A 43 10.12 3.72 -2.36
CA GLY A 43 10.05 3.92 -0.91
C GLY A 43 10.45 2.70 -0.09
N ALA A 44 10.81 1.58 -0.72
CA ALA A 44 11.24 0.37 -0.01
C ALA A 44 12.67 0.54 0.53
N CYS A 45 12.90 0.17 1.78
CA CYS A 45 14.16 0.43 2.46
C CYS A 45 15.33 -0.39 1.88
N LEU A 46 16.44 0.29 1.60
CA LEU A 46 17.63 -0.33 0.99
C LEU A 46 18.31 -1.31 1.95
N ASN A 47 18.80 -2.43 1.42
CA ASN A 47 19.48 -3.48 2.16
C ASN A 47 18.68 -4.00 3.38
N ASN A 48 17.34 -4.08 3.24
CA ASN A 48 16.38 -4.45 4.28
C ASN A 48 16.60 -3.69 5.60
N SER A 49 16.95 -2.40 5.53
CA SER A 49 17.16 -1.59 6.74
C SER A 49 15.86 -1.28 7.46
N ASP A 50 15.89 -1.32 8.79
CA ASP A 50 14.81 -0.82 9.64
C ASP A 50 14.47 0.67 9.43
N CYS A 51 13.32 1.06 9.96
CA CYS A 51 12.93 2.46 10.10
C CYS A 51 13.78 3.17 11.15
N ILE A 52 13.95 4.49 10.99
CA ILE A 52 14.46 5.34 12.07
C ILE A 52 13.45 5.37 13.24
N PRO A 53 13.89 5.63 14.49
CA PRO A 53 12.98 5.72 15.64
C PRO A 53 11.81 6.69 15.42
N GLY A 54 10.62 6.31 15.90
CA GLY A 54 9.38 7.07 15.69
C GLY A 54 8.69 6.83 14.35
N TRP A 55 9.19 5.89 13.52
CA TRP A 55 8.55 5.49 12.26
C TRP A 55 8.39 3.98 12.13
N PHE A 56 7.34 3.54 11.44
CA PHE A 56 7.02 2.13 11.22
C PHE A 56 6.34 1.87 9.86
N GLY A 57 5.92 0.63 9.65
CA GLY A 57 5.35 0.12 8.41
C GLY A 57 6.43 -0.32 7.40
N TYR A 58 6.02 -1.12 6.41
CA TYR A 58 6.93 -1.75 5.44
C TYR A 58 7.81 -0.76 4.65
N LEU A 59 7.31 0.46 4.39
CA LEU A 59 8.04 1.53 3.69
C LEU A 59 8.57 2.64 4.62
N CYS A 60 8.48 2.47 5.96
CA CYS A 60 8.85 3.49 6.95
C CYS A 60 8.24 4.88 6.69
N GLN A 61 6.93 4.88 6.44
CA GLN A 61 6.13 6.06 6.11
C GLN A 61 5.05 6.39 7.13
N LEU A 62 4.86 5.55 8.15
CA LEU A 62 3.88 5.75 9.19
C LEU A 62 4.60 6.34 10.41
N GLN A 63 4.29 7.59 10.77
CA GLN A 63 4.79 8.17 12.01
C GLN A 63 4.09 7.49 13.19
N ASP A 64 4.86 7.07 14.20
CA ASP A 64 4.34 6.42 15.40
C ASP A 64 3.89 7.46 16.43
N LEU A 65 2.58 7.67 16.50
CA LEU A 65 1.92 8.58 17.44
C LEU A 65 2.12 8.16 18.91
N MET A 66 2.45 6.90 19.19
CA MET A 66 2.76 6.44 20.55
C MET A 66 4.10 6.98 21.08
N LEU A 67 4.96 7.49 20.19
CA LEU A 67 6.30 7.99 20.50
C LEU A 67 6.45 9.51 20.27
N VAL A 68 5.39 10.19 19.83
CA VAL A 68 5.37 11.62 19.47
C VAL A 68 4.43 12.37 20.40
N GLU A 69 4.83 13.57 20.84
CA GLU A 69 3.98 14.40 21.69
C GLU A 69 2.84 15.08 20.91
N PRO A 70 1.63 15.19 21.48
CA PRO A 70 1.23 14.72 22.81
C PRO A 70 0.93 13.21 22.85
N ARG A 71 1.67 12.45 23.67
CA ARG A 71 1.56 10.98 23.67
C ARG A 71 0.16 10.48 24.10
N PRO A 72 -0.45 9.53 23.37
CA PRO A 72 -1.63 8.82 23.83
C PRO A 72 -1.34 7.99 25.08
N THR A 73 -2.31 7.88 25.99
CA THR A 73 -2.19 7.04 27.19
C THR A 73 -2.83 5.68 26.97
N VAL A 74 -2.11 4.61 27.32
CA VAL A 74 -2.64 3.25 27.27
C VAL A 74 -3.19 2.86 28.63
N THR A 75 -4.49 2.57 28.70
CA THR A 75 -5.17 2.15 29.93
C THR A 75 -5.61 0.69 29.81
N PRO A 76 -5.27 -0.18 30.77
CA PRO A 76 -5.68 -1.57 30.74
C PRO A 76 -7.17 -1.71 31.03
N VAL A 77 -7.81 -2.72 30.42
CA VAL A 77 -9.21 -3.09 30.73
C VAL A 77 -9.31 -3.82 32.08
N VAL A 78 -8.20 -4.39 32.58
CA VAL A 78 -8.06 -5.09 33.87
C VAL A 78 -6.68 -4.77 34.44
N LYS A 79 -6.54 -4.44 35.73
CA LYS A 79 -5.26 -4.07 36.37
C LYS A 79 -4.09 -4.99 35.96
N LYS A 80 -3.30 -4.53 35.00
CA LYS A 80 -2.08 -5.14 34.46
C LYS A 80 -1.11 -4.01 34.16
N ASP A 81 0.19 -4.29 34.31
CA ASP A 81 1.21 -3.41 33.76
C ASP A 81 1.14 -3.46 32.23
N LEU A 82 1.30 -2.29 31.60
CA LEU A 82 1.31 -2.08 30.15
C LEU A 82 2.50 -1.20 29.73
N THR A 83 3.51 -1.05 30.58
CA THR A 83 4.67 -0.20 30.29
C THR A 83 5.44 -0.69 29.08
N GLU A 84 5.50 -2.00 28.83
CA GLU A 84 6.14 -2.59 27.65
C GLU A 84 5.49 -2.08 26.34
N LEU A 85 4.15 -2.03 26.29
CA LEU A 85 3.38 -1.62 25.10
C LEU A 85 3.73 -0.23 24.56
N VAL A 86 4.36 0.61 25.37
CA VAL A 86 4.72 2.00 25.06
C VAL A 86 6.20 2.32 25.29
N ASP A 87 7.05 1.32 25.55
CA ASP A 87 8.47 1.53 25.83
C ASP A 87 9.31 1.80 24.56
N GLY A 88 8.70 1.65 23.38
CA GLY A 88 9.32 1.89 22.08
C GLY A 88 10.14 0.71 21.54
N LYS A 89 10.12 -0.46 22.20
CA LYS A 89 10.90 -1.64 21.80
C LYS A 89 9.96 -2.78 21.40
N ARG A 90 10.19 -3.33 20.21
CA ARG A 90 9.33 -4.36 19.60
C ARG A 90 9.40 -5.76 20.24
N ILE A 91 10.31 -5.97 21.21
CA ILE A 91 10.72 -7.30 21.72
C ILE A 91 10.50 -7.49 23.23
N THR A 92 10.30 -6.41 23.97
CA THR A 92 9.87 -6.44 25.37
C THR A 92 8.37 -6.62 25.37
N CYS A 93 7.85 -7.62 26.08
CA CYS A 93 6.44 -7.98 26.03
C CYS A 93 5.87 -8.24 27.40
N THR A 94 4.56 -7.96 27.54
CA THR A 94 3.78 -8.33 28.71
C THR A 94 3.96 -9.83 29.00
N TRP A 95 4.10 -10.20 30.27
CA TRP A 95 4.31 -11.61 30.64
C TRP A 95 3.15 -12.52 30.19
N TYR A 96 1.93 -11.97 30.09
CA TYR A 96 0.71 -12.66 29.68
C TYR A 96 -0.17 -11.76 28.85
N SER A 97 -0.74 -12.29 27.75
CA SER A 97 -1.67 -11.57 26.87
C SER A 97 -2.73 -10.80 27.66
N VAL A 98 -2.89 -9.53 27.31
CA VAL A 98 -3.87 -8.62 27.92
C VAL A 98 -5.26 -8.76 27.28
N VAL A 99 -5.36 -9.43 26.13
CA VAL A 99 -6.56 -9.70 25.30
C VAL A 99 -7.25 -8.44 24.75
N ALA A 100 -7.36 -7.39 25.56
CA ALA A 100 -7.86 -6.09 25.16
C ALA A 100 -7.20 -4.97 25.97
N PHE A 101 -6.83 -3.88 25.30
CA PHE A 101 -6.36 -2.65 25.94
C PHE A 101 -6.96 -1.43 25.24
N GLN A 102 -6.95 -0.27 25.92
CA GLN A 102 -7.51 0.97 25.41
C GLN A 102 -6.40 2.00 25.22
N VAL A 103 -6.44 2.73 24.11
CA VAL A 103 -5.55 3.87 23.85
C VAL A 103 -6.42 5.13 23.80
N ASN A 104 -6.03 6.12 24.60
CA ASN A 104 -6.76 7.38 24.77
C ASN A 104 -5.91 8.52 24.21
N PHE A 105 -6.46 9.28 23.27
CA PHE A 105 -5.81 10.43 22.66
C PHE A 105 -6.19 11.71 23.40
N LEU A 106 -5.20 12.55 23.67
CA LEU A 106 -5.40 13.86 24.30
C LEU A 106 -6.16 14.84 23.39
N VAL A 107 -6.10 14.63 22.08
CA VAL A 107 -6.85 15.36 21.05
C VAL A 107 -7.57 14.38 20.12
N PRO A 108 -8.78 14.69 19.59
CA PRO A 108 -9.42 13.87 18.57
C PRO A 108 -8.49 13.67 17.37
N THR A 109 -8.20 12.42 17.04
CA THR A 109 -7.14 12.04 16.09
C THR A 109 -7.68 11.08 15.05
N ASP A 110 -7.50 11.36 13.76
CA ASP A 110 -7.79 10.39 12.70
C ASP A 110 -6.83 9.21 12.78
N ILE A 111 -7.31 7.99 12.53
CA ILE A 111 -6.50 6.77 12.57
C ILE A 111 -6.59 6.08 11.20
N THR A 112 -5.49 5.49 10.78
CA THR A 112 -5.36 4.79 9.48
C THR A 112 -4.77 3.39 9.64
N VAL A 113 -3.74 3.25 10.48
CA VAL A 113 -3.00 2.00 10.70
C VAL A 113 -2.61 1.87 12.17
N ILE A 114 -2.82 0.67 12.71
CA ILE A 114 -2.33 0.25 14.02
C ILE A 114 -1.48 -1.00 13.80
N ARG A 115 -0.24 -0.99 14.27
CA ARG A 115 0.63 -2.16 14.30
C ARG A 115 0.79 -2.63 15.73
N VAL A 116 0.55 -3.92 15.98
CA VAL A 116 0.80 -4.55 17.28
C VAL A 116 1.89 -5.59 17.10
N TYR A 117 2.99 -5.41 17.82
CA TYR A 117 4.03 -6.42 17.99
C TYR A 117 3.63 -7.31 19.16
N VAL A 118 3.78 -8.62 19.01
CA VAL A 118 3.24 -9.63 19.94
C VAL A 118 4.12 -10.89 19.92
N ARG A 119 4.03 -11.67 21.00
CA ARG A 119 4.54 -13.05 21.05
C ARG A 119 3.41 -13.99 20.65
N LYS A 120 3.48 -14.62 19.47
CA LYS A 120 2.49 -15.60 18.99
C LYS A 120 2.33 -16.76 20.00
N ASP A 121 1.15 -17.35 20.09
CA ASP A 121 0.95 -18.64 20.75
C ASP A 121 1.28 -19.76 19.76
N GLU A 122 2.29 -20.57 20.06
CA GLU A 122 2.69 -21.73 19.22
C GLU A 122 1.58 -22.78 19.07
N ARG A 123 0.55 -22.75 19.94
CA ARG A 123 -0.64 -23.61 19.84
C ARG A 123 -1.72 -23.03 18.92
N SER A 124 -1.52 -21.83 18.39
CA SER A 124 -2.48 -21.13 17.53
C SER A 124 -1.94 -21.03 16.12
N ASP A 125 -2.64 -21.63 15.16
CA ASP A 125 -2.25 -21.59 13.75
C ASP A 125 -2.19 -20.15 13.20
N THR A 126 -3.04 -19.27 13.72
CA THR A 126 -3.22 -17.88 13.27
C THR A 126 -3.19 -16.89 14.43
N MET A 127 -2.93 -15.63 14.12
CA MET A 127 -2.71 -14.55 15.07
C MET A 127 -3.56 -13.34 14.68
N GLY A 128 -4.53 -13.02 15.52
CA GLY A 128 -5.59 -12.05 15.21
C GLY A 128 -5.42 -10.72 15.92
N GLY A 129 -5.75 -9.64 15.22
CA GLY A 129 -5.99 -8.32 15.81
C GLY A 129 -7.34 -7.78 15.38
N SER A 130 -8.07 -7.10 16.26
CA SER A 130 -9.22 -6.28 15.86
C SER A 130 -9.25 -5.00 16.68
N VAL A 131 -9.83 -3.95 16.10
CA VAL A 131 -9.86 -2.63 16.74
C VAL A 131 -11.27 -2.07 16.64
N ASN A 132 -11.81 -1.68 17.78
CA ASN A 132 -13.04 -0.90 17.86
C ASN A 132 -12.64 0.55 18.18
N VAL A 133 -12.80 1.44 17.21
CA VAL A 133 -12.47 2.86 17.34
C VAL A 133 -13.75 3.66 17.59
N SER A 134 -13.77 4.54 18.59
CA SER A 134 -14.96 5.30 18.98
C SER A 134 -14.64 6.72 19.46
N ASN A 135 -15.61 7.63 19.32
CA ASN A 135 -15.50 8.96 19.94
C ASN A 135 -15.74 8.89 21.44
N ASP A 136 -16.77 8.14 21.87
CA ASP A 136 -17.11 7.92 23.28
C ASP A 136 -17.63 6.48 23.52
N ASN A 137 -17.35 5.91 24.69
CA ASN A 137 -17.94 4.68 25.25
C ASN A 137 -17.85 3.36 24.44
N PHE A 138 -17.09 3.29 23.33
CA PHE A 138 -16.88 2.08 22.50
C PHE A 138 -18.16 1.42 21.92
N GLN A 139 -19.30 2.10 21.91
CA GLN A 139 -20.57 1.55 21.42
C GLN A 139 -20.71 1.58 19.89
N THR A 140 -20.02 2.49 19.21
CA THR A 140 -20.04 2.64 17.75
C THR A 140 -18.63 2.54 17.20
N SER A 141 -18.41 1.65 16.22
CA SER A 141 -17.13 1.59 15.50
C SER A 141 -17.11 2.64 14.39
N LEU A 142 -16.06 3.47 14.37
CA LEU A 142 -15.85 4.52 13.38
C LEU A 142 -14.90 4.11 12.25
N CYS A 143 -14.41 2.87 12.22
CA CYS A 143 -13.67 2.34 11.07
C CYS A 143 -14.62 2.20 9.87
N ILE A 144 -14.41 2.98 8.81
CA ILE A 144 -15.10 2.80 7.52
C ILE A 144 -14.33 1.87 6.60
N ASN A 145 -15.08 1.21 5.71
CA ASN A 145 -14.58 0.31 4.66
C ASN A 145 -13.68 -0.85 5.16
N GLY A 146 -14.29 -1.76 5.93
CA GLY A 146 -13.77 -3.12 6.12
C GLY A 146 -12.40 -3.16 6.80
N SER A 147 -12.37 -2.73 8.07
CA SER A 147 -11.17 -2.85 8.92
C SER A 147 -10.63 -4.28 8.87
N ARG A 148 -9.37 -4.43 8.45
CA ARG A 148 -8.73 -5.75 8.28
C ARG A 148 -7.47 -5.85 9.12
N SER A 149 -7.27 -7.00 9.74
CA SER A 149 -5.97 -7.43 10.24
C SER A 149 -5.19 -8.16 9.16
N VAL A 150 -3.87 -8.00 9.18
CA VAL A 150 -2.89 -8.72 8.37
C VAL A 150 -1.79 -9.21 9.30
N GLU A 151 -1.54 -10.52 9.34
CA GLU A 151 -0.31 -11.07 9.89
C GLU A 151 0.82 -10.69 8.92
N VAL A 152 1.74 -9.81 9.37
CA VAL A 152 2.87 -9.34 8.56
C VAL A 152 4.02 -10.34 8.62
N ASP A 153 4.26 -10.87 9.81
CA ASP A 153 5.28 -11.87 10.12
C ASP A 153 4.91 -12.60 11.43
N ASN A 154 5.78 -13.52 11.88
CA ASN A 154 5.60 -14.28 13.11
C ASN A 154 5.88 -13.41 14.37
N GLY A 155 4.99 -12.46 14.62
CA GLY A 155 5.07 -11.52 15.75
C GLY A 155 4.50 -10.13 15.46
N THR A 156 4.08 -9.83 14.23
CA THR A 156 3.55 -8.50 13.86
C THR A 156 2.17 -8.59 13.23
N ILE A 157 1.21 -7.84 13.79
CA ILE A 157 -0.16 -7.68 13.26
C ILE A 157 -0.34 -6.23 12.82
N ASP A 158 -0.68 -6.00 11.55
CA ASP A 158 -1.19 -4.71 11.08
C ASP A 158 -2.72 -4.73 11.03
N VAL A 159 -3.37 -3.83 11.77
CA VAL A 159 -4.80 -3.52 11.63
C VAL A 159 -4.95 -2.22 10.85
N TYR A 160 -5.45 -2.36 9.61
CA TYR A 160 -5.81 -1.23 8.76
C TYR A 160 -7.25 -0.82 9.10
N CYS A 161 -7.43 0.40 9.60
CA CYS A 161 -8.72 1.01 9.90
C CYS A 161 -8.62 2.50 9.60
N THR A 162 -9.36 2.97 8.60
CA THR A 162 -9.54 4.41 8.35
C THR A 162 -10.76 4.88 9.13
N SER A 163 -10.58 5.81 10.07
CA SER A 163 -11.69 6.41 10.82
C SER A 163 -12.51 7.35 9.94
N SER A 164 -13.84 7.34 10.07
CA SER A 164 -14.74 8.29 9.39
C SER A 164 -14.77 9.68 10.02
N ALA A 165 -14.28 9.81 11.25
CA ALA A 165 -14.11 11.04 12.00
C ALA A 165 -12.93 10.90 12.97
N PRO A 166 -12.31 12.00 13.45
CA PRO A 166 -11.23 11.95 14.42
C PRO A 166 -11.70 11.42 15.78
N VAL A 167 -10.90 10.56 16.41
CA VAL A 167 -11.33 9.73 17.55
C VAL A 167 -10.55 10.02 18.83
N LYS A 168 -11.19 9.83 19.98
CA LYS A 168 -10.55 9.99 21.30
C LYS A 168 -10.15 8.68 21.95
N GLN A 169 -10.85 7.59 21.66
CA GLN A 169 -10.60 6.30 22.28
C GLN A 169 -10.65 5.17 21.26
N LEU A 170 -9.66 4.27 21.30
CA LEU A 170 -9.71 3.01 20.58
C LEU A 170 -9.43 1.85 21.52
N ARG A 171 -10.11 0.73 21.26
CA ARG A 171 -9.94 -0.53 21.97
C ARG A 171 -9.33 -1.54 21.01
N VAL A 172 -8.09 -1.89 21.26
CA VAL A 172 -7.39 -2.97 20.56
C VAL A 172 -7.75 -4.29 21.23
N ARG A 173 -7.93 -5.34 20.42
CA ARG A 173 -8.08 -6.72 20.86
C ARG A 173 -7.10 -7.62 20.09
N THR A 174 -6.54 -8.58 20.79
CA THR A 174 -5.55 -9.54 20.30
C THR A 174 -6.03 -10.97 20.55
N PHE A 175 -5.69 -11.88 19.63
CA PHE A 175 -6.09 -13.29 19.66
C PHE A 175 -4.93 -14.16 19.16
N GLY A 176 -4.75 -15.38 19.70
CA GLY A 176 -3.65 -16.27 19.30
C GLY A 176 -2.26 -15.79 19.73
N VAL A 177 -2.18 -15.02 20.83
CA VAL A 177 -0.94 -14.44 21.37
C VAL A 177 -0.76 -14.77 22.85
N THR A 178 0.48 -14.85 23.29
CA THR A 178 0.87 -15.11 24.70
C THR A 178 1.39 -13.86 25.41
N GLY A 179 1.57 -12.74 24.69
CA GLY A 179 1.98 -11.44 25.24
C GLY A 179 2.00 -10.39 24.13
N GLU A 180 1.74 -9.14 24.49
CA GLU A 180 1.81 -8.00 23.59
C GLU A 180 3.06 -7.18 23.90
N CYS A 181 3.77 -6.75 22.86
CA CYS A 181 5.12 -6.19 22.97
C CYS A 181 5.12 -4.67 22.87
N HIS A 182 4.85 -4.14 21.67
CA HIS A 182 4.74 -2.70 21.42
C HIS A 182 3.52 -2.44 20.56
N ILE A 183 2.86 -1.29 20.73
CA ILE A 183 1.87 -0.79 19.78
C ILE A 183 2.39 0.47 19.09
N SER A 184 2.34 0.47 17.75
CA SER A 184 2.53 1.66 16.93
C SER A 184 1.20 2.09 16.32
N ILE A 185 0.90 3.38 16.32
CA ILE A 185 -0.34 3.92 15.74
C ILE A 185 -0.01 5.09 14.82
N SER A 186 -0.68 5.16 13.67
CA SER A 186 -0.54 6.28 12.76
C SER A 186 -1.88 6.80 12.24
N LYS A 187 -1.82 8.07 11.83
CA LYS A 187 -2.82 8.76 11.01
C LYS A 187 -2.37 8.91 9.55
N ASP A 188 -1.14 8.50 9.24
CA ASP A 188 -0.56 8.62 7.90
C ASP A 188 -1.02 7.46 7.01
N CYS A 189 -0.96 7.65 5.69
CA CYS A 189 -1.15 6.56 4.74
C CYS A 189 0.19 6.17 4.10
N ILE A 190 0.34 4.89 3.75
CA ILE A 190 1.47 4.43 2.93
C ILE A 190 1.29 5.00 1.52
N ILE A 191 2.27 5.78 1.04
CA ILE A 191 2.22 6.46 -0.27
C ILE A 191 3.09 5.68 -1.25
N SER A 192 2.48 4.75 -2.00
CA SER A 192 3.15 4.13 -3.15
C SER A 192 3.04 5.00 -4.40
N LEU A 193 3.86 4.70 -5.41
CA LEU A 193 4.02 5.49 -6.63
C LEU A 193 2.73 5.66 -7.47
N SER A 194 1.67 4.89 -7.19
CA SER A 194 0.41 4.88 -7.96
C SER A 194 -0.71 5.83 -7.48
N ARG A 195 -0.38 6.85 -6.66
CA ARG A 195 -1.10 8.13 -6.38
C ARG A 195 -1.36 8.41 -4.88
N LEU A 196 -1.17 9.67 -4.50
CA LEU A 196 -1.75 10.34 -3.32
C LEU A 196 -3.24 10.66 -3.54
N PRO A 197 -4.00 10.93 -2.47
CA PRO A 197 -4.26 10.07 -1.32
C PRO A 197 -5.66 9.43 -1.48
N CYS A 198 -5.82 8.19 -1.00
CA CYS A 198 -7.13 7.63 -0.65
C CYS A 198 -8.27 7.67 -1.70
N ASP A 199 -8.03 7.38 -2.99
CA ASP A 199 -8.98 6.51 -3.72
C ASP A 199 -8.40 5.83 -4.99
N ALA A 200 -8.14 4.53 -4.85
CA ALA A 200 -8.10 3.51 -5.91
C ALA A 200 -7.64 2.21 -5.23
N ASP A 201 -8.39 1.11 -5.34
CA ASP A 201 -7.95 -0.17 -4.80
C ASP A 201 -6.66 -0.61 -5.51
N TYR A 202 -5.53 -0.51 -4.80
CA TYR A 202 -4.20 -0.84 -5.30
C TYR A 202 -4.14 -2.25 -5.89
N CYS A 203 -4.91 -3.22 -5.36
CA CYS A 203 -4.96 -4.58 -5.91
C CYS A 203 -5.57 -4.65 -7.32
N LYS A 204 -6.19 -3.58 -7.85
CA LYS A 204 -6.77 -3.55 -9.21
C LYS A 204 -5.76 -3.81 -10.34
N ARG A 205 -4.47 -3.59 -10.07
CA ARG A 205 -3.36 -3.95 -10.99
C ARG A 205 -2.94 -5.43 -10.92
N CYS A 206 -3.60 -6.21 -10.06
CA CYS A 206 -3.43 -7.66 -9.91
C CYS A 206 -4.65 -8.42 -10.45
N PHE A 207 -4.42 -9.59 -11.04
CA PHE A 207 -5.50 -10.45 -11.50
C PHE A 207 -6.48 -10.80 -10.36
N ASN A 208 -7.79 -10.64 -10.62
CA ASN A 208 -8.88 -10.83 -9.66
C ASN A 208 -8.66 -10.13 -8.31
N PHE A 209 -7.98 -8.97 -8.30
CA PHE A 209 -7.66 -8.21 -7.09
C PHE A 209 -6.87 -9.01 -6.04
N LYS A 210 -6.19 -10.10 -6.44
CA LYS A 210 -5.39 -10.95 -5.55
C LYS A 210 -4.02 -10.34 -5.33
N CYS A 211 -3.93 -9.51 -4.30
CA CYS A 211 -2.68 -8.90 -3.85
C CYS A 211 -2.52 -8.95 -2.33
N ASP A 212 -1.28 -9.03 -1.89
CA ASP A 212 -0.89 -8.63 -0.55
C ASP A 212 -1.14 -7.12 -0.41
N ARG A 213 -2.07 -6.75 0.47
CA ARG A 213 -2.43 -5.35 0.70
C ARG A 213 -1.46 -4.60 1.62
N SER A 214 -0.43 -5.26 2.15
CA SER A 214 0.64 -4.67 2.98
C SER A 214 1.89 -4.36 2.16
N THR A 215 2.42 -5.34 1.40
CA THR A 215 3.57 -5.14 0.50
C THR A 215 3.17 -4.63 -0.88
N GLY A 216 1.90 -4.81 -1.28
CA GLY A 216 1.44 -4.49 -2.62
C GLY A 216 1.86 -5.50 -3.69
N GLN A 217 2.24 -6.72 -3.31
CA GLN A 217 2.63 -7.76 -4.27
C GLN A 217 1.41 -8.54 -4.76
N CYS A 218 1.26 -8.69 -6.09
CA CYS A 218 0.23 -9.54 -6.67
C CYS A 218 0.57 -11.03 -6.46
N TYR A 219 -0.43 -11.85 -6.14
CA TYR A 219 -0.22 -13.28 -5.88
C TYR A 219 -0.24 -14.16 -7.14
N VAL A 220 -0.88 -13.71 -8.23
CA VAL A 220 -1.12 -14.54 -9.43
C VAL A 220 -0.47 -13.95 -10.68
N ALA A 221 -0.87 -12.74 -11.05
CA ALA A 221 -0.37 -12.05 -12.24
C ALA A 221 -0.67 -10.55 -12.14
N CYS A 222 0.07 -9.76 -12.90
CA CYS A 222 -0.23 -8.37 -13.19
C CYS A 222 -1.34 -8.26 -14.25
N LEU A 223 -2.25 -7.31 -14.11
CA LEU A 223 -3.25 -6.96 -15.14
C LEU A 223 -2.86 -5.62 -15.79
N GLY A 224 -2.28 -5.68 -17.00
CA GLY A 224 -1.78 -4.50 -17.73
C GLY A 224 -0.38 -4.00 -17.34
N TYR A 225 0.36 -4.80 -16.59
CA TYR A 225 1.76 -4.56 -16.21
C TYR A 225 2.58 -5.84 -16.44
N SER A 226 3.91 -5.75 -16.56
CA SER A 226 4.77 -6.89 -16.92
C SER A 226 5.62 -7.46 -15.79
N ASN A 227 5.93 -6.66 -14.75
CA ASN A 227 6.89 -7.05 -13.70
C ASN A 227 6.21 -7.67 -12.47
N PHE A 228 5.67 -8.87 -12.65
CA PHE A 228 5.17 -9.68 -11.53
C PHE A 228 6.30 -9.96 -10.51
N PRO A 229 6.05 -9.86 -9.18
CA PRO A 229 4.77 -9.61 -8.51
C PRO A 229 4.43 -8.13 -8.26
N TYR A 230 5.32 -7.18 -8.56
CA TYR A 230 5.17 -5.77 -8.19
C TYR A 230 4.14 -5.00 -9.04
N CYS A 231 4.08 -5.31 -10.33
CA CYS A 231 3.07 -4.79 -11.26
C CYS A 231 3.01 -3.25 -11.33
N ASP A 232 4.18 -2.62 -11.48
CA ASP A 232 4.37 -1.18 -11.66
C ASP A 232 4.95 -0.78 -13.03
N GLN A 233 5.45 -1.75 -13.80
CA GLN A 233 5.93 -1.56 -15.17
C GLN A 233 4.77 -1.81 -16.15
N PRO A 234 4.16 -0.77 -16.75
CA PRO A 234 3.02 -0.94 -17.64
C PRO A 234 3.41 -1.72 -18.91
N CYS A 235 2.43 -2.34 -19.56
CA CYS A 235 2.65 -2.99 -20.85
C CYS A 235 3.26 -2.04 -21.88
N ARG A 236 4.17 -2.59 -22.70
CA ARG A 236 4.67 -1.88 -23.88
C ARG A 236 3.49 -1.61 -24.83
N THR A 237 3.54 -0.49 -25.55
CA THR A 237 2.54 -0.15 -26.56
C THR A 237 2.35 -1.31 -27.53
N GLY A 238 1.10 -1.72 -27.76
CA GLY A 238 0.77 -2.90 -28.56
C GLY A 238 0.66 -4.22 -27.76
N GLN A 239 0.82 -4.20 -26.44
CA GLN A 239 0.60 -5.37 -25.56
C GLN A 239 -0.47 -5.12 -24.49
N PHE A 240 -1.16 -6.18 -24.04
CA PHE A 240 -2.17 -6.10 -22.99
C PHE A 240 -2.32 -7.38 -22.17
N GLY A 241 -3.17 -7.31 -21.14
CA GLY A 241 -3.67 -8.40 -20.32
C GLY A 241 -2.68 -8.88 -19.27
N LEU A 242 -2.71 -10.19 -18.97
CA LEU A 242 -1.92 -10.76 -17.88
C LEU A 242 -0.44 -10.77 -18.21
N ASN A 243 0.38 -10.13 -17.38
CA ASN A 243 1.82 -9.99 -17.57
C ASN A 243 2.22 -9.50 -18.99
N CYS A 244 1.32 -8.78 -19.67
CA CYS A 244 1.49 -8.27 -21.05
C CYS A 244 1.71 -9.35 -22.13
N ILE A 245 1.20 -10.57 -21.93
CA ILE A 245 1.40 -11.69 -22.87
C ILE A 245 0.61 -11.56 -24.17
N PHE A 246 -0.48 -10.77 -24.20
CA PHE A 246 -1.30 -10.60 -25.39
C PHE A 246 -0.86 -9.38 -26.21
N ARG A 247 -1.16 -9.38 -27.52
CA ARG A 247 -0.89 -8.26 -28.44
C ARG A 247 -2.19 -7.59 -28.85
N CYS A 248 -2.20 -6.26 -28.88
CA CYS A 248 -3.34 -5.48 -29.37
C CYS A 248 -3.74 -5.90 -30.79
N SER A 249 -5.03 -5.85 -31.09
CA SER A 249 -5.54 -6.13 -32.43
C SER A 249 -4.98 -5.13 -33.46
N GLN A 250 -4.61 -5.62 -34.64
CA GLN A 250 -4.27 -4.75 -35.79
C GLN A 250 -5.47 -3.91 -36.27
N ASN A 251 -6.69 -4.28 -35.85
CA ASN A 251 -7.91 -3.53 -36.08
C ASN A 251 -8.02 -2.29 -35.19
N CYS A 252 -7.22 -2.19 -34.11
CA CYS A 252 -7.11 -0.96 -33.33
C CYS A 252 -6.33 0.09 -34.12
N TYR A 253 -6.79 1.34 -34.12
CA TYR A 253 -6.06 2.42 -34.78
C TYR A 253 -4.66 2.60 -34.17
N GLY A 254 -3.63 2.55 -35.02
CA GLY A 254 -2.22 2.55 -34.61
C GLY A 254 -1.76 1.32 -33.81
N GLY A 255 -2.57 0.25 -33.73
CA GLY A 255 -2.29 -0.91 -32.86
C GLY A 255 -2.36 -0.59 -31.36
N ILE A 256 -3.01 0.52 -30.98
CA ILE A 256 -3.08 1.00 -29.59
C ILE A 256 -4.36 0.50 -28.93
N CYS A 257 -4.20 -0.24 -27.83
CA CYS A 257 -5.29 -0.76 -27.02
C CYS A 257 -5.04 -0.54 -25.52
N ASP A 258 -6.10 -0.68 -24.72
CA ASP A 258 -6.06 -0.60 -23.27
C ASP A 258 -5.20 -1.74 -22.71
N PRO A 259 -4.19 -1.46 -21.87
CA PRO A 259 -3.24 -2.48 -21.42
C PRO A 259 -3.88 -3.54 -20.52
N ALA A 260 -5.02 -3.30 -19.87
CA ALA A 260 -5.69 -4.31 -19.05
C ALA A 260 -6.62 -5.22 -19.88
N SER A 261 -7.46 -4.63 -20.73
CA SER A 261 -8.58 -5.29 -21.40
C SER A 261 -8.37 -5.61 -22.89
N GLY A 262 -7.39 -4.98 -23.55
CA GLY A 262 -7.15 -5.15 -24.98
C GLY A 262 -8.10 -4.37 -25.90
N LEU A 263 -9.00 -3.55 -25.33
CA LEU A 263 -9.97 -2.74 -26.06
C LEU A 263 -9.29 -1.56 -26.78
N CYS A 264 -9.66 -1.28 -28.02
CA CYS A 264 -9.00 -0.25 -28.84
C CYS A 264 -9.30 1.17 -28.32
N LEU A 265 -8.26 1.91 -27.92
CA LEU A 265 -8.41 3.25 -27.33
C LEU A 265 -8.67 4.33 -28.38
N ASN A 266 -8.01 4.26 -29.53
CA ASN A 266 -8.07 5.28 -30.57
C ASN A 266 -9.09 4.95 -31.68
N GLY A 267 -10.10 4.13 -31.35
CA GLY A 267 -11.06 3.61 -32.32
C GLY A 267 -10.46 2.57 -33.29
N CYS A 268 -11.11 2.40 -34.43
CA CYS A 268 -10.89 1.27 -35.32
C CYS A 268 -10.23 1.63 -36.66
N ASN A 269 -9.26 0.81 -37.08
CA ASN A 269 -8.67 0.84 -38.41
C ASN A 269 -9.50 -0.01 -39.39
N GLY A 270 -10.56 0.57 -39.96
CA GLY A 270 -11.40 -0.10 -40.99
C GLY A 270 -12.60 -0.91 -40.45
N PHE A 271 -12.80 -0.95 -39.13
CA PHE A 271 -13.94 -1.60 -38.46
C PHE A 271 -14.93 -0.57 -37.91
N SER A 272 -16.19 -0.95 -37.67
CA SER A 272 -17.29 -0.01 -37.37
C SER A 272 -17.66 0.09 -35.89
N ASN A 273 -17.22 -0.84 -35.04
CA ASN A 273 -17.67 -0.95 -33.65
C ASN A 273 -16.53 -0.77 -32.61
N PRO A 274 -16.00 0.45 -32.43
CA PRO A 274 -15.10 0.72 -31.32
C PRO A 274 -15.82 0.51 -29.97
N PRO A 275 -15.12 0.02 -28.93
CA PRO A 275 -13.68 -0.27 -28.89
C PRO A 275 -13.32 -1.73 -29.27
N MET A 276 -14.29 -2.56 -29.71
CA MET A 276 -14.07 -3.99 -30.00
C MET A 276 -13.44 -4.22 -31.38
N CYS A 277 -13.76 -3.38 -32.37
CA CYS A 277 -13.19 -3.41 -33.73
C CYS A 277 -13.18 -4.79 -34.39
N ASN A 278 -14.31 -5.52 -34.31
CA ASN A 278 -14.47 -6.86 -34.90
C ASN A 278 -15.56 -6.93 -36.00
N ILE A 279 -16.35 -5.87 -36.22
CA ILE A 279 -17.29 -5.73 -37.35
C ILE A 279 -16.64 -4.90 -38.46
N ARG A 280 -16.50 -5.47 -39.67
CA ARG A 280 -15.91 -4.77 -40.83
C ARG A 280 -16.87 -3.73 -41.40
N ASN A 281 -16.35 -2.59 -41.86
CA ASN A 281 -17.14 -1.61 -42.62
C ASN A 281 -17.47 -2.13 -44.03
N LEU A 282 -18.68 -2.67 -44.22
CA LEU A 282 -19.18 -3.13 -45.54
C LEU A 282 -19.53 -2.00 -46.52
N HIS A 283 -19.40 -0.73 -46.13
CA HIS A 283 -19.83 0.44 -46.93
C HIS A 283 -18.70 1.24 -47.59
N ARG A 284 -17.44 0.79 -47.54
CA ARG A 284 -16.43 1.26 -48.51
C ARG A 284 -16.61 0.53 -49.83
N LYS A 285 -17.53 1.02 -50.68
CA LYS A 285 -17.40 0.77 -52.13
C LYS A 285 -16.02 1.28 -52.59
N PRO A 286 -15.31 0.54 -53.46
CA PRO A 286 -14.15 1.11 -54.14
C PRO A 286 -14.57 2.35 -54.93
N TRP A 287 -13.74 3.39 -54.91
CA TRP A 287 -13.82 4.46 -55.90
C TRP A 287 -12.98 4.06 -57.12
N THR A 288 -13.52 3.15 -57.93
CA THR A 288 -13.27 2.88 -59.36
C THR A 288 -14.21 1.77 -59.79
#